data_AF-A0A2V7BJ07-F1
#
_entry.id   AF-A0A2V7BJ07-F1
#
_cell.length_a   1.000
_cell.length_b   1.000
_cell.length_c   1.000
_cell.angle_alpha   90.00
_cell.angle_beta   90.00
_cell.angle_gamma   90.00
#
_symmetry.space_group_name_H-M   'P 1'
#
loop_
_entity.id
_entity.type
_entity.pdbx_description
1 polymer ?
#
loop_
_entity_poly.entity_id
_entity_poly.type
_entity_poly.pdbx_seq_one_letter_code
_entity_poly.pdbx_strand_id
1 'polypeptide(L)' 'MTQLSDIVHSDHDILGGTPVFVGTRVPIQSLFDYLEGGETVDEFLRQFPSVRRDQAIAALDLARATLLASARSA' A
#
# COMPACT_ATOMS: atom_id res chain seq x y z
N MET A 1 -8.77 1.08 -14.80
CA MET A 1 -9.39 0.62 -13.54
C MET A 1 -8.34 -0.25 -12.87
N THR A 2 -7.67 0.26 -11.85
CA THR A 2 -6.59 -0.49 -11.16
C THR A 2 -7.23 -1.39 -10.12
N GLN A 3 -7.02 -2.70 -10.20
CA GLN A 3 -7.55 -3.66 -9.24
C GLN A 3 -6.59 -3.78 -8.04
N LEU A 4 -7.08 -4.18 -6.87
CA LEU A 4 -6.25 -4.37 -5.66
C LEU A 4 -5.06 -5.31 -5.92
N SER A 5 -5.27 -6.34 -6.73
CA SER A 5 -4.25 -7.31 -7.15
C SER A 5 -3.11 -6.71 -7.98
N ASP A 6 -3.31 -5.53 -8.57
CA ASP A 6 -2.28 -4.83 -9.36
C ASP A 6 -1.41 -3.92 -8.48
N ILE A 7 -1.82 -3.72 -7.23
CA ILE A 7 -1.19 -2.80 -6.27
C ILE A 7 -0.48 -3.61 -5.18
N VAL A 8 -1.17 -4.60 -4.63
CA VAL A 8 -0.69 -5.42 -3.52
C VAL A 8 -0.92 -6.89 -3.84
N HIS A 9 0.09 -7.71 -3.54
CA HIS A 9 -0.05 -9.16 -3.57
C HIS A 9 0.41 -9.75 -2.23
N SER A 10 -0.23 -10.82 -1.81
CA SER A 10 0.18 -11.62 -0.66
C SER A 10 0.43 -13.03 -1.19
N ASP A 11 1.67 -13.49 -1.04
CA ASP A 11 2.08 -14.85 -1.40
C ASP A 11 2.72 -15.49 -0.18
N HIS A 12 2.35 -16.72 0.15
CA HIS A 12 2.94 -17.44 1.27
C HIS A 12 4.46 -17.65 1.08
N ASP A 13 4.92 -17.71 -0.18
CA ASP A 13 6.33 -17.82 -0.52
C ASP A 13 7.08 -16.47 -0.49
N ILE A 14 6.36 -15.34 -0.38
CA ILE A 14 6.93 -13.99 -0.33
C ILE A 14 6.73 -13.40 1.07
N LEU A 15 7.83 -13.25 1.81
CA LEU A 15 7.83 -12.66 3.16
C LEU A 15 6.79 -13.31 4.10
N GLY A 16 6.59 -14.63 3.95
CA GLY A 16 5.68 -15.42 4.78
C GLY A 16 4.20 -15.03 4.65
N GLY A 17 3.75 -14.53 3.50
CA GLY A 17 2.37 -14.08 3.30
C GLY A 17 2.12 -12.62 3.61
N THR A 18 3.15 -11.86 4.02
CA THR A 18 3.00 -10.42 4.26
C THR A 18 2.59 -9.72 2.97
N PRO A 19 1.50 -8.92 2.94
CA PRO A 19 1.12 -8.18 1.74
C PRO A 19 2.18 -7.15 1.34
N VAL A 20 2.67 -7.25 0.11
CA VAL A 20 3.72 -6.39 -0.45
C VAL A 20 3.23 -5.66 -1.70
N PHE A 21 3.84 -4.52 -2.02
CA PHE A 21 3.61 -3.86 -3.31
C PHE A 21 4.04 -4.79 -4.45
N VAL A 22 3.17 -4.93 -5.46
CA VAL A 22 3.42 -5.81 -6.62
C VAL A 22 4.73 -5.41 -7.30
N GLY A 23 5.56 -6.42 -7.60
CA GLY A 23 6.88 -6.22 -8.20
C GLY A 23 7.97 -5.81 -7.21
N THR A 24 7.66 -5.77 -5.91
CA THR A 24 8.60 -5.40 -4.85
C THR A 24 8.57 -6.43 -3.71
N ARG A 25 9.48 -6.26 -2.75
CA ARG A 25 9.41 -6.93 -1.43
C ARG A 25 9.07 -5.95 -0.32
N VAL A 26 8.51 -4.79 -0.66
CA VAL A 26 8.21 -3.71 0.28
C VAL A 26 6.81 -3.98 0.86
N PRO A 27 6.68 -4.21 2.18
CA PRO A 27 5.38 -4.40 2.80
C PRO A 27 4.50 -3.18 2.61
N ILE A 28 3.20 -3.39 2.36
CA ILE A 28 2.26 -2.27 2.32
C ILE A 28 2.18 -1.57 3.69
N GLN A 29 2.36 -2.32 4.78
CA GLN A 29 2.38 -1.77 6.14
C GLN A 29 3.40 -0.64 6.28
N SER A 30 4.57 -0.75 5.64
CA SER A 30 5.61 0.28 5.70
C SER A 30 5.15 1.62 5.13
N LEU A 31 4.21 1.65 4.18
CA LEU A 31 3.63 2.92 3.72
C LEU A 31 2.86 3.61 4.85
N PHE A 32 2.04 2.85 5.60
CA PHE A 32 1.28 3.40 6.72
C PHE A 32 2.19 3.80 7.88
N ASP A 33 3.17 2.97 8.24
CA ASP A 33 4.13 3.27 9.31
C ASP A 33 4.87 4.60 9.06
N TYR A 34 5.26 4.88 7.81
CA TYR A 34 5.89 6.15 7.43
C TYR A 34 4.94 7.33 7.63
N LEU A 35 3.71 7.22 7.11
CA LEU A 35 2.72 8.30 7.21
C LEU A 35 2.31 8.55 8.67
N GLU A 36 2.19 7.51 9.49
CA GLU A 36 1.94 7.59 10.93
C GLU A 36 3.11 8.22 11.69
N GLY A 37 4.34 8.00 11.21
CA GLY A 37 5.55 8.67 11.69
C GLY A 37 5.64 10.15 11.34
N GLY A 38 4.70 10.68 10.53
CA GLY A 38 4.69 12.06 10.06
C GLY A 38 5.49 12.29 8.78
N GLU A 39 6.00 11.23 8.16
CA GLU A 39 6.68 11.31 6.88
C GLU A 39 5.69 11.50 5.72
N THR A 40 6.19 11.95 4.58
CA THR A 40 5.35 12.12 3.37
C THR A 40 5.44 10.92 2.44
N VAL A 41 4.48 10.79 1.53
CA VAL A 41 4.57 9.81 0.44
C VAL A 41 5.84 10.01 -0.39
N ASP A 42 6.33 11.25 -0.55
CA ASP A 42 7.57 11.51 -1.25
C ASP A 42 8.76 10.87 -0.52
N GLU A 43 8.86 11.07 0.79
CA GLU A 43 9.89 10.45 1.63
C GLU A 43 9.88 8.93 1.56
N PHE A 44 8.70 8.33 1.64
CA PHE A 44 8.53 6.89 1.47
C PHE A 44 9.08 6.42 0.11
N LEU A 45 8.74 7.11 -0.98
CA LEU A 45 9.21 6.77 -2.32
C LEU A 45 10.72 7.01 -2.50
N ARG A 46 11.31 7.98 -1.79
CA ARG A 46 12.76 8.18 -1.75
C ARG A 46 13.49 7.01 -1.09
N GLN A 47 12.90 6.43 -0.03
CA GLN A 47 13.46 5.25 0.66
C GLN A 47 13.18 3.94 -0.10
N PHE A 48 12.04 3.86 -0.79
CA PHE A 48 11.61 2.69 -1.56
C PHE A 48 11.36 3.03 -3.03
N PRO A 49 12.42 3.32 -3.82
CA PRO A 49 12.28 3.76 -5.21
C PRO A 49 11.75 2.67 -6.15
N SER A 50 11.68 1.42 -5.68
CA SER A 50 11.04 0.32 -6.41
C SER A 50 9.51 0.38 -6.39
N VAL A 51 8.92 1.08 -5.43
CA VAL A 51 7.47 1.31 -5.38
C VAL A 51 7.14 2.47 -6.31
N ARG A 52 6.18 2.28 -7.22
CA ARG A 52 5.75 3.36 -8.10
C ARG A 52 4.79 4.29 -7.37
N ARG A 53 4.89 5.59 -7.64
CA ARG A 53 4.03 6.61 -6.99
C ARG A 53 2.54 6.31 -7.15
N ASP A 54 2.13 5.90 -8.34
CA ASP A 54 0.73 5.54 -8.62
C ASP A 54 0.27 4.31 -7.82
N GLN A 55 1.14 3.34 -7.54
CA GLN A 55 0.83 2.22 -6.64
C GLN A 55 0.61 2.72 -5.19
N ALA A 56 1.48 3.59 -4.69
CA ALA A 56 1.32 4.16 -3.35
C ALA A 56 0.02 4.97 -3.22
N ILE A 57 -0.28 5.83 -4.19
CA ILE A 57 -1.53 6.61 -4.20
C ILE A 57 -2.76 5.69 -4.32
N ALA A 58 -2.72 4.70 -5.20
CA ALA A 58 -3.85 3.78 -5.37
C ALA A 58 -4.11 2.95 -4.10
N ALA A 59 -3.06 2.57 -3.35
CA ALA A 59 -3.22 1.92 -2.05
C ALA A 59 -3.94 2.82 -1.02
N LEU A 60 -3.59 4.11 -0.97
CA LEU A 60 -4.25 5.09 -0.09
C LEU A 60 -5.71 5.34 -0.48
N ASP A 61 -5.99 5.46 -1.78
CA ASP A 61 -7.35 5.65 -2.28
C ASP A 61 -8.24 4.43 -1.97
N LEU A 62 -7.70 3.22 -2.10
CA LEU A 62 -8.42 2.01 -1.74
C LEU A 62 -8.69 1.93 -0.24
N ALA A 63 -7.70 2.25 0.60
CA ALA A 63 -7.88 2.30 2.05
C ALA A 63 -8.97 3.31 2.45
N ARG A 64 -8.95 4.50 1.86
CA ARG A 64 -9.99 5.53 2.01
C ARG A 64 -11.36 5.00 1.59
N ALA A 65 -11.46 4.40 0.41
CA ALA A 65 -12.72 3.89 -0.13
C ALA A 65 -13.32 2.79 0.76
N THR A 66 -12.50 1.85 1.22
CA THR A 66 -12.91 0.78 2.15
C THR A 66 -13.44 1.36 3.46
N LEU A 67 -12.75 2.32 4.04
CA LEU A 67 -13.17 2.95 5.30
C LEU A 67 -14.49 3.73 5.14
N LEU A 68 -14.65 4.47 4.03
CA LEU A 68 -15.89 5.18 3.75
C LEU A 68 -17.05 4.22 3.45
N ALA A 69 -16.79 3.09 2.80
CA ALA A 69 -17.78 2.07 2.54
C ALA A 69 -18.23 1.38 3.83
N SER A 70 -17.29 0.98 4.70
CA SER A 70 -17.62 0.33 5.97
C SER A 70 -18.43 1.24 6.89
N ALA A 71 -18.10 2.53 6.95
CA ALA A 71 -18.83 3.51 7.75
C ALA A 71 -20.28 3.74 7.28
N ARG A 72 -20.59 3.52 6.00
CA ARG A 72 -21.98 3.62 5.47
C ARG A 72 -22.80 2.36 5.72
N SER A 73 -22.14 1.25 6.01
CA SER A 73 -22.76 -0.03 6.31
C SER A 73 -22.92 -0.27 7.82
N ALA A 74 -22.43 0.65 8.65
CA ALA A 74 -22.50 0.62 10.11
C ALA A 74 -23.74 1.35 10.66
#